data_AF-A0A931JVV1-F1
#
_entry.id   AF-A0A931JVV1-F1
#
_cell.length_a   1.000
_cell.length_b   1.000
_cell.length_c   1.000
_cell.angle_alpha   90.00
_cell.angle_beta   90.00
_cell.angle_gamma   90.00
#
_symmetry.space_group_name_H-M   'P 1'
#
loop_
_entity.id
_entity.type
_entity.pdbx_description
1 polymer ?
#
loop_
_entity_poly.entity_id
_entity_poly.type
_entity_poly.pdbx_seq_one_letter_code
_entity_poly.pdbx_strand_id
1 'polypeptide(L)'
;MLDNKRISVMRTRLGERASRLIKNDKFLPMFRNRQIKYQREFEESVKIAEKKRNPEHFFAKIWSCENIEKTLKLIRSVIYKAIEKVRELQESIKRAKREEDIKSNYNSSGRAKIVELFKAKGKDYNSLFGL
;
A
#
# COMPACT_ATOMS: atom_id res chain seq x y z
N MET A 1 41.03 -4.74 1.94
CA MET A 1 40.51 -3.37 1.74
C MET A 1 39.50 -3.42 0.59
N LEU A 2 38.38 -2.68 0.63
CA LEU A 2 37.47 -2.60 -0.52
C LEU A 2 38.13 -1.77 -1.62
N ASP A 3 38.18 -2.28 -2.85
CA ASP A 3 38.65 -1.53 -4.02
C ASP A 3 37.73 -0.31 -4.27
N ASN A 4 38.32 0.86 -4.54
CA ASN A 4 37.62 2.12 -4.82
C ASN A 4 36.63 1.96 -5.98
N LYS A 5 36.97 1.17 -7.01
CA LYS A 5 36.06 0.89 -8.12
C LYS A 5 34.82 0.14 -7.64
N ARG A 6 34.99 -0.83 -6.74
CA ARG A 6 33.89 -1.60 -6.15
C ARG A 6 33.00 -0.75 -5.24
N ILE A 7 33.59 0.18 -4.47
CA ILE A 7 32.84 1.14 -3.64
C ILE A 7 31.93 2.01 -4.51
N SER A 8 32.49 2.61 -5.56
CA SER A 8 31.74 3.46 -6.49
C SER A 8 30.55 2.71 -7.09
N VAL A 9 30.79 1.51 -7.64
CA VAL A 9 29.73 0.65 -8.20
C VAL A 9 28.65 0.30 -7.18
N MET A 10 29.01 0.01 -5.93
CA MET A 10 28.02 -0.28 -4.88
C MET A 10 27.18 0.96 -4.53
N ARG A 11 27.80 2.14 -4.42
CA ARG A 11 27.08 3.40 -4.16
C ARG A 11 26.12 3.75 -5.28
N THR A 12 26.52 3.59 -6.54
CA THR A 12 25.62 3.78 -7.69
C THR A 12 24.43 2.82 -7.63
N ARG A 13 24.66 1.53 -7.33
CA ARG A 13 23.60 0.51 -7.24
C ARG A 13 22.65 0.70 -6.06
N LEU A 14 23.15 1.24 -4.95
CA LEU A 14 22.31 1.61 -3.81
C LEU A 14 21.40 2.80 -4.13
N GLY A 15 21.79 3.62 -5.10
CA GLY A 15 21.12 4.86 -5.44
C GLY A 15 21.49 5.99 -4.49
N GLU A 16 21.33 7.23 -4.95
CA GLU A 16 21.82 8.43 -4.25
C GLU A 16 21.25 8.57 -2.83
N ARG A 17 19.94 8.34 -2.67
CA ARG A 17 19.25 8.49 -1.38
C ARG A 17 19.80 7.55 -0.32
N ALA A 18 19.88 6.26 -0.63
CA ALA A 18 20.42 5.27 0.31
C ALA A 18 21.94 5.44 0.52
N SER A 19 22.67 5.80 -0.54
CA SER A 19 24.12 6.05 -0.47
C SER A 19 24.45 7.17 0.51
N ARG A 20 23.68 8.27 0.52
CA ARG A 20 23.85 9.38 1.48
C ARG A 20 23.64 8.97 2.93
N LEU A 21 22.80 7.97 3.20
CA LEU A 21 22.54 7.47 4.55
C LEU A 21 23.67 6.58 5.11
N ILE A 22 24.61 6.14 4.25
CA ILE A 22 25.69 5.23 4.62
C ILE A 22 27.00 6.01 4.67
N LYS A 23 27.42 6.41 5.87
CA LYS A 23 28.67 7.16 6.06
C LYS A 23 29.93 6.34 5.84
N ASN A 24 29.95 5.09 6.31
CA ASN A 24 31.17 4.27 6.28
C ASN A 24 31.08 3.20 5.20
N ASP A 25 31.99 3.30 4.22
CA ASP A 25 32.05 2.41 3.05
C ASP A 25 32.24 0.94 3.40
N LYS A 26 32.84 0.64 4.56
CA LYS A 26 33.02 -0.75 5.03
C LYS A 26 31.71 -1.51 5.17
N PHE A 27 30.60 -0.79 5.34
CA PHE A 27 29.27 -1.38 5.51
C PHE A 27 28.47 -1.46 4.21
N LEU A 28 28.96 -0.90 3.09
CA LEU A 28 28.26 -0.95 1.79
C LEU A 28 27.87 -2.38 1.37
N PRO A 29 28.72 -3.42 1.53
CA PRO A 29 28.33 -4.79 1.17
C PRO A 29 27.11 -5.28 1.96
N MET A 30 27.02 -4.93 3.25
CA MET A 30 25.92 -5.33 4.12
C MET A 30 24.60 -4.67 3.68
N PHE A 31 24.60 -3.36 3.43
CA PHE A 31 23.41 -2.65 2.94
C PHE A 31 23.00 -3.11 1.54
N ARG A 32 23.98 -3.36 0.65
CA ARG A 32 23.69 -3.88 -0.69
C ARG A 32 23.04 -5.27 -0.64
N ASN A 33 23.51 -6.15 0.25
CA ASN A 33 22.89 -7.47 0.45
C ASN A 33 21.41 -7.34 0.87
N ARG A 34 21.12 -6.42 1.80
CA ARG A 34 19.74 -6.18 2.27
C ARG A 34 18.84 -5.55 1.23
N GLN A 35 19.36 -4.61 0.44
CA GLN A 35 18.63 -4.04 -0.69
C GLN A 35 18.20 -5.13 -1.68
N ILE A 36 19.08 -6.11 -1.95
CA ILE A 36 18.74 -7.24 -2.83
C ILE A 36 17.70 -8.16 -2.19
N LYS A 37 17.89 -8.55 -0.93
CA LYS A 37 17.02 -9.53 -0.26
C LYS A 37 15.64 -8.97 0.12
N TYR A 38 15.57 -7.69 0.45
CA TYR A 38 14.41 -7.05 1.06
C TYR A 38 14.10 -5.72 0.36
N GLN A 39 13.99 -5.75 -0.97
CA GLN A 39 13.93 -4.53 -1.79
C GLN A 39 12.83 -3.56 -1.34
N ARG A 40 11.60 -4.05 -1.15
CA ARG A 40 10.44 -3.22 -0.76
C ARG A 40 10.64 -2.60 0.62
N GLU A 41 11.08 -3.41 1.59
CA GLU A 41 11.34 -2.94 2.94
C GLU A 41 12.51 -1.95 2.98
N PHE A 42 13.54 -2.20 2.17
CA PHE A 42 14.70 -1.33 2.03
C PHE A 42 14.30 0.05 1.48
N GLU A 43 13.57 0.10 0.38
CA GLU A 43 13.11 1.36 -0.21
C GLU A 43 12.23 2.16 0.77
N GLU A 44 11.31 1.50 1.47
CA GLU A 44 10.46 2.18 2.45
C GLU A 44 11.26 2.67 3.65
N SER A 45 12.23 1.88 4.11
CA SER A 45 13.11 2.28 5.21
C SER A 45 13.95 3.53 4.89
N VAL A 46 14.38 3.71 3.64
CA VAL A 46 15.09 4.91 3.18
C VAL A 46 14.18 6.13 3.29
N LYS A 47 12.91 6.03 2.84
CA LYS A 47 11.93 7.12 2.96
C LYS A 47 11.64 7.49 4.41
N ILE A 48 11.56 6.49 5.30
CA ILE A 48 11.32 6.71 6.73
C ILE A 48 12.54 7.39 7.36
N ALA A 49 13.76 6.92 7.05
CA ALA A 49 14.99 7.44 7.61
C ALA A 49 15.22 8.92 7.30
N GLU A 50 14.98 9.34 6.04
CA GLU A 50 15.13 10.74 5.62
C GLU A 50 14.23 11.72 6.41
N LYS A 51 13.13 11.24 6.98
CA LYS A 51 12.22 12.06 7.81
C LYS A 51 12.63 12.11 9.28
N LYS A 52 13.70 11.44 9.69
CA LYS A 52 14.15 11.40 11.10
C LYS A 52 15.15 12.52 11.38
N ARG A 53 15.22 12.94 12.65
CA ARG A 53 16.19 13.94 13.13
C ARG A 53 17.64 13.55 12.84
N ASN A 54 17.96 12.26 12.93
CA ASN A 54 19.27 11.73 12.54
C ASN A 54 19.06 10.55 11.56
N PRO A 55 18.98 10.83 10.25
CA PRO A 55 18.67 9.83 9.24
C PRO A 55 19.67 8.67 9.19
N GLU A 56 20.96 8.98 9.19
CA GLU A 56 22.05 7.99 9.07
C GLU A 56 22.08 7.04 10.25
N HIS A 57 22.01 7.58 11.48
CA HIS A 57 22.01 6.76 12.69
C HIS A 57 20.78 5.86 12.75
N PHE A 58 19.61 6.42 12.44
CA PHE A 58 18.38 5.65 12.39
C PHE A 58 18.48 4.52 11.35
N PHE A 59 18.93 4.82 10.13
CA PHE A 59 19.06 3.85 9.06
C PHE A 59 20.04 2.73 9.40
N ALA A 60 21.19 3.06 10.00
CA ALA A 60 22.15 2.07 10.48
C ALA A 60 21.57 1.20 11.61
N LYS A 61 20.81 1.79 12.53
CA LYS A 61 20.21 1.10 13.67
C LYS A 61 19.15 0.08 13.25
N ILE A 62 18.23 0.46 12.38
CA ILE A 62 17.17 -0.46 11.92
C ILE A 62 17.74 -1.61 11.09
N TRP A 63 18.83 -1.35 10.39
CA TRP A 63 19.60 -2.34 9.65
C TRP A 63 20.84 -2.76 10.47
N SER A 64 20.78 -2.86 11.80
CA SER A 64 21.80 -3.63 12.52
C SER A 64 21.45 -5.13 12.41
N CYS A 65 22.44 -6.03 12.52
CA CYS A 65 22.15 -7.47 12.49
C CYS A 65 21.21 -7.89 13.63
N GLU A 66 21.34 -7.27 14.80
CA GLU A 66 20.48 -7.50 15.97
C GLU A 66 19.02 -7.11 15.73
N ASN A 67 18.75 -6.08 14.93
CA ASN A 67 17.41 -5.53 14.73
C ASN A 67 16.73 -5.99 13.44
N ILE A 68 17.41 -6.75 12.59
CA ILE A 68 16.96 -7.04 11.22
C ILE A 68 15.54 -7.64 11.18
N GLU A 69 15.26 -8.63 12.02
CA GLU A 69 13.96 -9.30 12.04
C GLU A 69 12.84 -8.36 12.50
N LYS A 70 13.08 -7.61 13.57
CA LYS A 70 12.13 -6.64 14.13
C LYS A 70 11.82 -5.55 13.10
N THR A 71 12.84 -5.03 12.43
CA THR A 71 12.72 -4.03 11.37
C THR A 71 11.89 -4.54 10.20
N LEU A 72 12.14 -5.76 9.73
CA LEU A 72 11.38 -6.36 8.63
C LEU A 72 9.91 -6.56 9.00
N LYS A 73 9.61 -7.06 10.20
CA LYS A 73 8.23 -7.20 10.70
C LYS A 73 7.52 -5.85 10.76
N LEU A 74 8.20 -4.83 11.29
CA LEU A 74 7.63 -3.47 11.38
C LEU A 74 7.31 -2.91 9.99
N ILE A 75 8.26 -2.93 9.06
CA ILE A 75 8.08 -2.32 7.73
C ILE A 75 7.01 -3.06 6.93
N ARG A 76 6.96 -4.40 7.00
CA ARG A 76 5.88 -5.19 6.38
C ARG A 76 4.51 -4.77 6.90
N SER A 77 4.36 -4.55 8.20
CA SER A 77 3.10 -4.10 8.78
C SER A 77 2.63 -2.76 8.22
N VAL A 78 3.57 -1.83 7.98
CA VAL A 78 3.28 -0.52 7.37
C VAL A 78 2.83 -0.70 5.92
N ILE A 79 3.54 -1.53 5.14
CA ILE A 79 3.19 -1.83 3.75
C ILE A 79 1.79 -2.46 3.67
N TYR A 80 1.48 -3.43 4.54
CA TYR A 80 0.17 -4.08 4.54
C TYR A 80 -0.97 -3.10 4.87
N LYS A 81 -0.79 -2.25 5.88
CA LYS A 81 -1.77 -1.20 6.20
C LYS A 81 -2.01 -0.24 5.03
N ALA A 82 -0.96 0.09 4.27
CA ALA A 82 -1.11 0.92 3.08
C ALA A 82 -1.91 0.21 1.98
N ILE A 83 -1.66 -1.09 1.75
CA ILE A 83 -2.40 -1.91 0.77
C ILE A 83 -3.88 -2.02 1.17
N GLU A 84 -4.15 -2.26 2.45
CA GLU A 84 -5.51 -2.38 2.98
C GLU A 84 -6.32 -1.10 2.75
N LYS A 85 -5.76 0.06 3.09
CA LYS A 85 -6.40 1.36 2.81
C LYS A 85 -6.71 1.58 1.33
N VAL A 86 -5.81 1.16 0.43
CA VAL A 86 -6.07 1.26 -1.01
C VAL A 86 -7.26 0.38 -1.42
N ARG A 87 -7.37 -0.82 -0.86
CA ARG A 87 -8.51 -1.72 -1.12
C ARG A 87 -9.83 -1.13 -0.62
N GLU A 88 -9.85 -0.59 0.60
CA GLU A 88 -11.01 0.10 1.16
C GLU A 88 -11.48 1.26 0.26
N LEU A 89 -10.54 2.08 -0.23
CA LEU A 89 -10.84 3.17 -1.15
C LEU A 89 -11.38 2.67 -2.50
N GLN A 90 -10.84 1.58 -3.03
CA GLN A 90 -11.37 0.99 -4.27
C GLN A 90 -12.80 0.48 -4.08
N GLU A 91 -13.09 -0.14 -2.94
CA GLU A 91 -14.44 -0.61 -2.62
C GLU A 91 -15.44 0.53 -2.40
N SER A 92 -15.02 1.62 -1.76
CA SER A 92 -15.87 2.80 -1.58
C SER A 92 -16.21 3.45 -2.93
N ILE A 93 -15.22 3.59 -3.84
CA ILE A 93 -15.45 4.09 -5.20
C ILE A 93 -16.41 3.17 -5.97
N LYS A 94 -16.24 1.85 -5.88
CA LYS A 94 -17.17 0.88 -6.51
C LYS A 94 -18.58 0.94 -5.94
N ARG A 95 -18.73 1.21 -4.63
CA ARG A 95 -20.04 1.41 -4.00
C ARG A 95 -20.69 2.69 -4.49
N ALA A 96 -19.96 3.81 -4.48
CA ALA A 96 -20.46 5.08 -4.97
C ALA A 96 -20.93 5.01 -6.43
N LYS A 97 -20.14 4.37 -7.31
CA LYS A 97 -20.55 4.13 -8.71
C LYS A 97 -21.81 3.30 -8.83
N ARG A 98 -21.92 2.19 -8.07
CA ARG A 98 -23.14 1.37 -8.06
C ARG A 98 -24.36 2.16 -7.58
N GLU A 99 -24.21 3.00 -6.55
CA GLU A 99 -25.29 3.86 -6.06
C GLU A 99 -25.72 4.89 -7.10
N GLU A 100 -24.76 5.48 -7.82
CA GLU A 100 -25.02 6.41 -8.93
C GLU A 100 -25.70 5.72 -10.11
N ASP A 101 -25.26 4.52 -10.49
CA ASP A 101 -25.88 3.69 -11.52
C ASP A 101 -27.32 3.30 -11.13
N ILE A 102 -27.55 2.94 -9.87
CA ILE A 102 -28.89 2.63 -9.36
C ILE A 102 -29.78 3.87 -9.44
N LYS A 103 -29.29 5.04 -9.02
CA LYS A 103 -30.05 6.31 -9.04
C LYS A 103 -30.38 6.73 -10.47
N SER A 104 -29.41 6.69 -11.39
CA SER A 104 -29.59 7.10 -12.78
C SER A 104 -30.54 6.16 -13.54
N ASN A 105 -30.46 4.86 -13.28
CA ASN A 105 -31.33 3.87 -13.92
C ASN A 105 -32.65 3.61 -13.14
N TYR A 106 -32.94 4.38 -12.08
CA TYR A 106 -34.15 4.23 -11.29
C TYR A 106 -35.38 4.76 -12.06
N ASN A 107 -36.09 3.86 -12.74
CA ASN A 107 -37.36 4.19 -13.38
C ASN A 107 -38.53 4.17 -12.37
N SER A 108 -38.80 5.32 -11.75
CA SER A 108 -39.90 5.49 -10.77
C SER A 108 -41.27 5.29 -11.39
N SER A 109 -41.51 5.82 -12.58
CA SER A 109 -42.81 5.79 -13.26
C SER A 109 -43.17 4.39 -13.73
N GLY A 110 -42.21 3.65 -14.30
CA GLY A 110 -42.39 2.25 -14.68
C GLY A 110 -42.72 1.35 -13.49
N ARG A 111 -42.03 1.55 -12.36
CA ARG A 111 -42.31 0.82 -11.11
C ARG A 111 -43.70 1.14 -10.56
N ALA A 112 -44.11 2.41 -10.55
CA ALA A 112 -45.45 2.80 -10.10
C ALA A 112 -46.56 2.13 -10.93
N LYS A 113 -46.41 2.10 -12.27
CA LYS A 113 -47.34 1.39 -13.16
C LYS A 113 -47.43 -0.11 -12.87
N ILE A 114 -46.30 -0.77 -12.57
CA ILE A 114 -46.31 -2.18 -12.18
C ILE A 114 -47.08 -2.37 -10.88
N VAL A 115 -46.85 -1.53 -9.86
CA VAL A 115 -47.59 -1.60 -8.59
C VAL A 115 -49.10 -1.47 -8.81
N GLU A 116 -49.54 -0.52 -9.63
CA GLU A 116 -50.95 -0.34 -9.98
C GLU A 116 -51.55 -1.57 -10.69
N LEU A 117 -50.84 -2.14 -11.66
CA LEU A 117 -51.28 -3.35 -12.37
C LEU A 117 -51.44 -4.55 -11.42
N PHE A 118 -50.59 -4.68 -10.41
CA PHE A 118 -50.68 -5.76 -9.43
C PHE A 118 -51.84 -5.56 -8.46
N LYS A 119 -52.05 -4.34 -7.97
CA LYS A 119 -53.24 -3.98 -7.18
C LYS A 119 -54.53 -4.28 -7.95
N ALA A 120 -54.59 -3.94 -9.24
CA ALA A 120 -55.73 -4.23 -10.09
C ALA A 120 -55.99 -5.74 -10.29
N LYS A 121 -54.95 -6.59 -10.16
CA LYS A 121 -55.05 -8.06 -10.21
C LYS A 121 -55.28 -8.71 -8.85
N GLY A 122 -55.51 -7.94 -7.79
CA GLY A 122 -55.72 -8.46 -6.43
C GLY A 122 -54.50 -9.15 -5.81
N LYS A 123 -53.29 -8.88 -6.33
CA LYS A 123 -52.03 -9.47 -5.84
C LYS A 123 -51.18 -8.42 -5.15
N ASP A 124 -50.57 -8.79 -4.02
CA ASP A 124 -49.64 -7.91 -3.32
C ASP A 124 -48.31 -7.82 -4.07
N TYR A 125 -47.81 -6.60 -4.24
CA TYR A 125 -46.52 -6.30 -4.86
C TYR A 125 -45.35 -6.93 -4.09
N ASN A 126 -45.48 -7.11 -2.77
CA ASN A 126 -44.45 -7.77 -1.95
C ASN A 126 -44.23 -9.25 -2.31
N SER A 127 -45.21 -9.90 -2.96
CA SER A 127 -45.09 -11.31 -3.38
C SER A 127 -44.10 -11.56 -4.54
N LEU A 128 -43.64 -10.50 -5.23
CA LEU A 128 -42.75 -10.62 -6.41
C LEU A 128 -41.26 -10.76 -6.08
N PHE A 129 -40.83 -10.23 -4.93
CA PHE A 129 -39.40 -10.12 -4.61
C PHE A 129 -38.97 -10.97 -3.42
N GLY A 130 -39.88 -11.76 -2.83
CA GLY A 130 -39.55 -12.75 -1.80
C GLY A 130 -38.70 -12.20 -0.66
N LEU A 131 -39.08 -11.03 -0.14
CA LEU A 131 -38.53 -10.45 1.09
C LEU A 131 -39.53 -10.60 2.23
#